data_AF-A0A2V8Y1M9-F1
#
_entry.id   AF-A0A2V8Y1M9-F1
#
_cell.length_a   1.000
_cell.length_b   1.000
_cell.length_c   1.000
_cell.angle_alpha   90.00
_cell.angle_beta   90.00
_cell.angle_gamma   90.00
#
_symmetry.space_group_name_H-M   'P 1'
#
loop_
_entity.id
_entity.type
_entity.pdbx_description
1 polymer ?
#
loop_
_entity_poly.entity_id
_entity_poly.type
_entity_poly.pdbx_seq_one_letter_code
_entity_poly.pdbx_strand_id
1 'polypeptide(L)'
;MSAFQEHKEELEHYEQMFGRERGRLAVSLDRITNALVLAGQHGVYCTSQRNPAVPVMDLRMIHQELVHAKELVQSVMEELRKAKEPPKV
;
A
#
# COMPACT_ATOMS: atom_id res chain seq x y z
N MET A 1 9.51 -5.85 1.92
CA MET A 1 9.19 -6.42 3.25
C MET A 1 7.67 -6.34 3.42
N SER A 2 7.07 -6.76 4.54
CA SER A 2 5.63 -6.51 4.71
C SER A 2 5.36 -5.01 4.88
N ALA A 3 4.16 -4.56 4.53
CA ALA A 3 3.77 -3.16 4.70
C ALA A 3 3.91 -2.72 6.16
N PHE A 4 3.66 -3.62 7.11
CA PHE A 4 3.73 -3.37 8.54
C PHE A 4 5.14 -3.12 9.05
N GLN A 5 6.15 -3.73 8.43
CA GLN A 5 7.55 -3.51 8.80
C GLN A 5 8.10 -2.25 8.16
N GLU A 6 7.75 -2.05 6.89
CA GLU A 6 8.31 -0.99 6.05
C GLU A 6 7.71 0.38 6.38
N HIS A 7 6.43 0.43 6.77
CA HIS A 7 5.70 1.67 7.11
C HIS A 7 5.31 1.73 8.59
N LYS A 8 6.10 1.10 9.46
CA LYS A 8 5.78 0.98 10.90
C LYS A 8 5.53 2.34 11.56
N GLU A 9 6.40 3.32 11.32
CA GLU A 9 6.31 4.64 11.95
C GLU A 9 5.06 5.41 11.49
N GLU A 10 4.76 5.37 10.19
CA GLU A 10 3.54 5.97 9.62
C GLU A 10 2.28 5.30 10.18
N LEU A 11 2.29 3.96 10.28
CA LEU A 11 1.19 3.19 10.86
C LEU A 11 0.98 3.56 12.33
N GLU A 12 2.03 3.61 13.14
CA GLU A 12 1.93 4.02 14.56
C GLU A 12 1.35 5.44 14.68
N HIS A 13 1.83 6.38 13.86
CA HIS A 13 1.33 7.76 13.86
C HIS A 13 -0.16 7.85 13.51
N TYR A 14 -0.57 7.25 12.39
CA TYR A 14 -1.95 7.36 11.92
C TYR A 14 -2.93 6.50 12.71
N GLU A 15 -2.51 5.32 13.20
CA GLU A 15 -3.34 4.50 14.09
C GLU A 15 -3.58 5.22 15.44
N GLN A 16 -2.58 5.96 15.95
CA GLN A 16 -2.75 6.77 17.17
C GLN A 16 -3.75 7.92 16.96
N MET A 17 -3.69 8.60 15.80
CA MET A 17 -4.55 9.74 15.53
C MET A 17 -6.00 9.37 15.18
N PHE A 18 -6.19 8.32 14.38
CA PHE A 18 -7.50 8.01 13.78
C PHE A 18 -8.10 6.69 14.26
N GLY A 19 -7.38 5.94 15.09
CA GLY A 19 -7.70 4.56 15.44
C GLY A 19 -7.19 3.58 14.38
N ARG A 20 -7.11 2.30 14.76
CA ARG A 20 -6.45 1.23 13.99
C ARG A 20 -6.95 1.11 12.54
N GLU A 21 -8.27 1.05 12.34
CA GLU A 21 -8.85 0.84 11.00
C GLU A 21 -8.61 2.04 10.08
N ARG A 22 -8.94 3.25 10.55
CA ARG A 22 -8.79 4.48 9.77
C ARG A 22 -7.33 4.85 9.55
N GLY A 23 -6.46 4.60 10.52
CA GLY A 23 -5.03 4.80 10.39
C GLY A 23 -4.40 3.92 9.32
N ARG A 24 -4.75 2.63 9.29
CA ARG A 24 -4.31 1.71 8.22
C ARG A 24 -4.82 2.10 6.85
N LEU A 25 -6.07 2.56 6.75
CA LEU A 25 -6.61 3.07 5.48
C LEU A 25 -5.88 4.35 5.04
N ALA A 26 -5.49 5.23 5.96
CA ALA A 26 -4.72 6.42 5.64
C ALA A 26 -3.36 6.06 5.03
N VAL A 27 -2.61 5.13 5.64
CA VAL A 27 -1.34 4.65 5.08
C VAL A 27 -1.54 3.94 3.75
N SER A 28 -2.61 3.13 3.61
CA SER A 28 -2.94 2.48 2.34
C SER A 28 -3.17 3.49 1.20
N LEU A 29 -3.87 4.59 1.50
CA LEU A 29 -4.15 5.64 0.53
C LEU A 29 -2.87 6.36 0.09
N ASP A 30 -1.94 6.56 1.02
CA ASP A 30 -0.63 7.14 0.72
C ASP A 30 0.18 6.23 -0.22
N ARG A 31 0.20 4.91 0.02
CA ARG A 31 0.85 3.95 -0.89
C ARG A 31 0.24 3.96 -2.29
N ILE A 32 -1.09 4.02 -2.39
CA ILE A 32 -1.78 4.16 -3.68
C ILE A 32 -1.38 5.47 -4.37
N THR A 33 -1.25 6.56 -3.61
CA THR A 33 -0.82 7.86 -4.14
C THR A 33 0.60 7.79 -4.69
N ASN A 34 1.53 7.17 -3.97
CA ASN A 34 2.90 6.94 -4.44
C ASN A 34 2.94 6.10 -5.73
N ALA A 35 2.14 5.02 -5.80
CA ALA A 35 2.03 4.22 -7.01
C ALA A 35 1.51 5.04 -8.21
N LEU A 36 0.54 5.92 -8.01
CA LEU A 36 0.01 6.80 -9.07
C LEU A 36 1.06 7.82 -9.55
N VAL A 37 1.86 8.39 -8.65
CA VAL A 37 2.96 9.30 -9.00
C VAL A 37 4.02 8.58 -9.84
N LEU A 38 4.44 7.38 -9.40
CA LEU A 38 5.40 6.56 -10.13
C LEU A 38 4.88 6.14 -11.51
N ALA A 39 3.59 5.82 -11.62
CA ALA A 39 2.95 5.52 -12.91
C ALA A 39 2.93 6.73 -13.86
N GLY A 40 2.69 7.93 -13.33
CA GLY A 40 2.77 9.17 -14.09
C GLY A 40 4.18 9.46 -14.62
N GLN A 41 5.20 9.27 -13.77
CA GLN A 41 6.61 9.38 -14.18
C GLN A 41 6.96 8.36 -15.27
N HIS A 42 6.51 7.12 -15.12
CA HIS A 42 6.68 6.10 -16.14
C HIS A 42 6.04 6.52 -17.47
N GLY A 43 4.81 7.04 -17.48
CA GLY A 43 4.15 7.51 -18.71
C GLY A 43 4.89 8.64 -19.45
N VAL A 44 5.62 9.50 -18.73
CA VAL A 44 6.39 10.62 -19.30
C VAL A 44 7.79 10.19 -19.74
N TYR A 45 8.48 9.38 -18.92
CA TYR A 45 9.88 8.99 -19.15
C TYR A 45 10.03 7.68 -19.92
N CYS A 46 8.95 6.92 -20.16
CA CYS A 46 8.96 5.72 -20.99
C CYS A 46 9.14 6.08 -22.48
N THR A 47 10.38 6.42 -22.81
CA THR A 47 10.90 6.56 -24.18
C THR A 47 11.86 5.39 -24.43
N SER A 48 11.44 4.15 -24.17
CA SER A 48 12.37 3.02 -24.19
C SER A 48 12.84 2.69 -25.62
N GLN A 49 13.92 3.34 -26.04
CA GLN A 49 14.97 2.61 -26.74
C GLN A 49 15.69 1.73 -25.71
N ARG A 50 15.79 0.43 -26.02
CA ARG A 50 16.69 -0.61 -25.43
C ARG A 50 16.14 -1.57 -24.36
N ASN A 51 16.39 -2.84 -24.73
CA ASN A 51 16.44 -4.10 -23.98
C ASN A 51 15.12 -4.72 -23.47
N PRO A 52 14.49 -5.62 -24.27
CA PRO A 52 13.30 -6.38 -23.88
C PRO A 52 13.48 -7.33 -22.68
N ALA A 53 14.71 -7.57 -22.24
CA ALA A 53 15.01 -8.59 -21.24
C ALA A 53 14.86 -8.11 -19.77
N VAL A 54 14.62 -6.82 -19.51
CA VAL A 54 14.59 -6.28 -18.15
C VAL A 54 13.40 -5.32 -17.96
N PRO A 55 12.52 -5.56 -16.97
CA PRO A 55 11.47 -4.59 -16.61
C PRO A 55 12.06 -3.29 -16.09
N VAL A 56 11.46 -2.16 -16.46
CA VAL A 56 11.83 -0.83 -15.95
C VAL A 56 11.66 -0.81 -14.43
N MET A 57 12.64 -0.25 -13.71
CA MET A 57 12.69 -0.20 -12.24
C MET A 57 11.40 0.37 -11.62
N ASP A 58 10.81 1.37 -12.28
CA ASP A 58 9.58 2.06 -11.84
C ASP A 58 8.38 1.10 -11.69
N LEU A 59 8.25 0.10 -12.57
CA LEU A 59 7.15 -0.87 -12.50
C LEU A 59 7.25 -1.78 -11.28
N ARG A 60 8.48 -2.11 -10.85
CA ARG A 60 8.71 -2.90 -9.63
C ARG A 60 8.31 -2.10 -8.38
N MET A 61 8.63 -0.81 -8.35
CA MET A 61 8.24 0.07 -7.25
C MET A 61 6.72 0.28 -7.21
N ILE A 62 6.09 0.53 -8.35
CA ILE A 62 4.62 0.61 -8.46
C ILE A 62 3.97 -0.67 -7.92
N HIS A 63 4.47 -1.83 -8.34
CA HIS A 63 3.94 -3.11 -7.87
C HIS A 63 4.09 -3.27 -6.34
N GLN A 64 5.23 -2.87 -5.79
CA GLN A 64 5.49 -2.95 -4.36
C GLN A 64 4.52 -2.09 -3.54
N GLU A 65 4.34 -0.82 -3.93
CA GLU A 65 3.39 0.11 -3.29
C GLU A 65 1.96 -0.43 -3.32
N LEU A 66 1.53 -1.02 -4.46
CA LEU A 66 0.21 -1.64 -4.59
C LEU A 66 0.04 -2.89 -3.73
N VAL A 67 1.09 -3.72 -3.59
CA VAL A 67 1.08 -4.89 -2.72
C VAL A 67 0.95 -4.45 -1.26
N HIS A 68 1.68 -3.43 -0.84
CA HIS A 68 1.58 -2.90 0.52
C HIS A 68 0.21 -2.31 0.82
N ALA A 69 -0.33 -1.49 -0.09
CA ALA A 69 -1.69 -0.96 0.05
C ALA A 69 -2.72 -2.08 0.20
N LYS A 70 -2.62 -3.12 -0.64
CA LYS A 70 -3.52 -4.27 -0.59
C LYS A 70 -3.44 -5.00 0.75
N GLU A 71 -2.23 -5.26 1.25
CA GLU A 71 -2.02 -5.93 2.54
C GLU A 71 -2.71 -5.18 3.69
N LEU A 72 -2.55 -3.86 3.74
CA LEU A 72 -3.17 -3.01 4.76
C LEU A 72 -4.70 -2.98 4.64
N VAL A 73 -5.25 -2.82 3.42
CA VAL A 73 -6.70 -2.85 3.17
C VAL A 73 -7.30 -4.19 3.58
N GLN A 74 -6.65 -5.31 3.22
CA GLN A 74 -7.09 -6.65 3.63
C GLN A 74 -7.12 -6.79 5.15
N SER A 75 -6.11 -6.24 5.84
CA SER A 75 -6.11 -6.26 7.30
C SER A 75 -7.30 -5.52 7.91
N VAL A 76 -7.70 -4.38 7.32
CA VAL A 76 -8.87 -3.61 7.78
C VAL A 76 -10.17 -4.37 7.50
N MET A 77 -10.29 -4.99 6.32
CA MET A 77 -11.46 -5.82 6.00
C MET A 77 -11.64 -6.96 7.01
N GLU A 78 -10.55 -7.59 7.45
CA GLU A 78 -10.58 -8.63 8.48
C GLU A 78 -10.97 -8.10 9.86
N GLU A 79 -10.52 -6.91 10.27
CA GLU A 79 -10.98 -6.30 11.52
C GLU A 79 -12.48 -5.98 11.48
N LEU A 80 -12.96 -5.41 10.37
CA LEU A 80 -14.39 -5.13 10.17
C LEU A 80 -15.24 -6.40 10.16
N ARG A 81 -14.71 -7.51 9.65
CA ARG A 81 -15.37 -8.82 9.70
C ARG A 81 -15.50 -9.31 11.14
N LYS A 82 -14.40 -9.27 11.90
CA LYS A 82 -14.39 -9.67 13.32
C LYS A 82 -15.32 -8.81 14.17
N ALA A 83 -15.40 -7.51 13.90
CA ALA A 83 -16.29 -6.59 14.61
C ALA A 83 -17.79 -6.93 14.41
N LYS A 84 -18.15 -7.64 13.34
CA LYS A 84 -19.52 -8.09 13.07
C LYS A 84 -19.83 -9.49 13.58
N GLU A 85 -18.82 -10.30 13.87
CA GLU A 85 -19.02 -11.66 14.41
C GLU A 85 -19.44 -11.57 15.89
N PRO A 86 -20.48 -12.31 16.33
CA PRO A 86 -20.82 -12.38 17.74
C PRO A 86 -19.64 -12.96 18.53
N PRO A 87 -19.44 -12.55 19.79
CA PRO A 87 -18.36 -13.08 20.61
C PRO A 87 -18.48 -14.61 20.68
N LYS A 88 -17.39 -15.31 20.35
CA LYS A 88 -17.33 -16.76 20.46
C LYS A 88 -17.43 -17.12 21.94
N VAL A 89 -18.57 -17.68 22.33
CA VAL A 89 -18.88 -18.21 23.67
C VAL A 89 -18.04 -19.46 23.94
#